data_AF-H1PPG3-F1
#
_entry.id   AF-H1PPG3-F1
#
_cell.length_a   1.000
_cell.length_b   1.000
_cell.length_c   1.000
_cell.angle_alpha   90.00
_cell.angle_beta   90.00
_cell.angle_gamma   90.00
#
_symmetry.space_group_name_H-M   'P 1'
#
loop_
_entity.id
_entity.type
_entity.pdbx_description
1 polymer ?
#
loop_
_entity_poly.entity_id
_entity_poly.type
_entity_poly.pdbx_seq_one_letter_code
_entity_poly.pdbx_strand_id
1 'polypeptide(L)'
;MEFLPRNFETILNILNKNKNKLNLDDIFFQIKNNLNYKIEAIELYPALHSLLKDGYINKYNPKNSIFNSHFIESDDILYITTKGKLYLTNVTFTKEHIDREKKHVQLAEEANLIAKKAKKEAKFANYVAIFSLLIAIIALFKK
;
A
#
# COMPACT_ATOMS: atom_id res chain seq x y z
N MET A 1 -6.08 11.12 5.51
CA MET A 1 -5.07 11.46 4.48
C MET A 1 -5.70 11.17 3.14
N GLU A 2 -5.71 12.13 2.22
CA GLU A 2 -6.27 11.94 0.88
C GLU A 2 -5.20 11.30 -0.01
N PHE A 3 -5.52 10.15 -0.60
CA PHE A 3 -4.62 9.49 -1.55
C PHE A 3 -4.75 10.20 -2.90
N LEU A 4 -3.62 10.60 -3.45
CA LEU A 4 -3.56 11.09 -4.82
C LEU A 4 -3.97 9.98 -5.79
N PRO A 5 -4.51 10.37 -6.96
CA PRO A 5 -4.73 9.45 -8.06
C PRO A 5 -3.49 8.59 -8.38
N ARG A 6 -3.71 7.35 -8.80
CA ARG A 6 -2.61 6.38 -9.02
C ARG A 6 -1.60 6.84 -10.06
N ASN A 7 -2.04 7.57 -11.08
CA ASN A 7 -1.17 8.20 -12.08
C ASN A 7 -0.25 9.25 -11.44
N PHE A 8 -0.73 10.03 -10.47
CA PHE A 8 0.06 11.03 -9.76
C PHE A 8 1.13 10.34 -8.90
N GLU A 9 0.76 9.32 -8.12
CA GLU A 9 1.72 8.54 -7.35
C GLU A 9 2.79 7.90 -8.25
N THR A 10 2.40 7.43 -9.42
CA THR A 10 3.32 6.79 -10.38
C THR A 10 4.37 7.80 -10.88
N ILE A 11 3.96 9.00 -11.26
CA ILE A 11 4.88 10.08 -11.68
C ILE A 11 5.83 10.45 -10.53
N LEU A 12 5.31 10.64 -9.32
CA LEU A 12 6.13 10.97 -8.15
C LEU A 12 7.15 9.86 -7.85
N ASN A 13 6.76 8.59 -7.97
CA ASN A 13 7.66 7.45 -7.80
C ASN A 13 8.73 7.38 -8.89
N ILE A 14 8.40 7.69 -10.14
CA ILE A 14 9.37 7.81 -11.24
C ILE A 14 10.41 8.87 -10.89
N LEU A 15 9.98 10.08 -10.52
CA LEU A 15 10.90 11.16 -10.15
C LEU A 15 11.77 10.78 -8.95
N ASN A 16 11.19 10.18 -7.91
CA ASN A 16 11.92 9.77 -6.71
C ASN A 16 13.02 8.74 -7.02
N LYS A 17 12.73 7.74 -7.88
CA LYS A 17 13.72 6.74 -8.32
C LYS A 17 14.87 7.35 -9.12
N ASN A 18 14.61 8.44 -9.85
CA ASN A 18 15.58 9.10 -10.70
C ASN A 18 16.25 10.29 -10.00
N LYS A 19 16.74 10.08 -8.76
CA LYS A 19 17.42 11.12 -7.97
C LYS A 19 16.61 12.42 -7.83
N ASN A 20 15.29 12.31 -7.75
CA ASN A 20 14.35 13.42 -7.59
C ASN A 20 14.20 14.34 -8.81
N LYS A 21 14.79 14.03 -9.96
CA LYS A 21 14.72 14.89 -11.16
C LYS A 21 14.73 14.09 -12.46
N LEU A 22 13.93 14.50 -13.44
CA LEU A 22 13.88 13.86 -14.75
C LEU A 22 13.31 14.81 -15.81
N ASN A 23 13.78 14.71 -17.06
CA ASN A 23 13.15 15.44 -18.16
C ASN A 23 11.84 14.76 -18.58
N LEU A 24 11.03 15.47 -19.36
CA LEU A 24 9.70 14.98 -19.77
C LEU A 24 9.75 13.71 -20.63
N ASP A 25 10.69 13.66 -21.59
CA ASP A 25 10.83 12.53 -22.52
C ASP A 25 11.22 11.23 -21.80
N ASP A 26 12.11 11.32 -20.80
CA ASP A 26 12.53 10.20 -19.97
C ASP A 26 11.38 9.71 -19.06
N ILE A 27 10.53 10.63 -18.56
CA ILE A 27 9.31 10.23 -17.83
C ILE A 27 8.40 9.44 -18.77
N PHE A 28 8.18 9.94 -19.99
CA PHE A 28 7.35 9.25 -20.97
C PHE A 28 7.93 7.88 -21.33
N PHE A 29 9.24 7.78 -21.54
CA PHE A 29 9.95 6.53 -21.81
C PHE A 29 9.79 5.52 -20.67
N GLN A 30 9.91 5.95 -19.40
CA GLN A 30 9.73 5.07 -18.25
C GLN A 30 8.29 4.59 -18.09
N ILE A 31 7.30 5.42 -18.42
CA ILE A 31 5.89 5.03 -18.44
C ILE A 31 5.65 3.99 -19.54
N LYS A 32 6.12 4.26 -20.75
CA LYS A 32 5.92 3.38 -21.91
C LYS A 32 6.57 2.00 -21.72
N ASN A 33 7.76 1.95 -21.11
CA ASN A 33 8.52 0.71 -20.99
C ASN A 33 8.20 -0.12 -19.75
N ASN A 34 7.36 0.38 -18.85
CA ASN A 34 7.01 -0.32 -17.62
C ASN A 34 5.54 -0.68 -17.61
N LEU A 35 5.24 -1.96 -17.89
CA LEU A 35 3.89 -2.52 -17.93
C LEU A 35 3.12 -2.37 -16.61
N ASN A 36 3.81 -2.12 -15.49
CA ASN A 36 3.16 -1.88 -14.21
C ASN A 36 2.59 -0.45 -14.08
N TYR A 37 3.02 0.47 -14.95
CA TYR A 37 2.51 1.83 -14.99
C TYR A 37 1.30 1.90 -15.92
N LYS A 38 0.14 2.21 -15.34
CA LYS A 38 -1.12 2.40 -16.07
C LYS A 38 -1.39 3.89 -16.20
N ILE A 39 -0.57 4.58 -16.99
CA ILE A 39 -0.82 5.97 -17.39
C ILE A 39 -0.96 5.97 -18.89
N GLU A 40 -2.13 6.35 -19.40
CA GLU A 40 -2.28 6.58 -20.82
C GLU A 40 -1.54 7.85 -21.23
N ALA A 41 -0.99 7.90 -22.45
CA ALA A 41 -0.25 9.06 -22.92
C ALA A 41 -1.07 10.37 -22.83
N ILE A 42 -2.39 10.27 -23.04
CA ILE A 42 -3.33 11.39 -22.93
C ILE A 42 -3.50 11.91 -21.50
N GLU A 43 -3.28 11.07 -20.48
CA GLU A 43 -3.42 11.42 -19.07
C GLU A 43 -2.15 12.04 -18.47
N LEU A 44 -1.00 11.84 -19.12
CA LEU A 44 0.29 12.26 -18.58
C LEU A 44 0.39 13.77 -18.40
N TYR A 45 0.13 14.54 -19.46
CA TYR A 45 0.22 16.01 -19.40
C TYR A 45 -0.75 16.63 -18.39
N PRO A 46 -2.05 16.26 -18.37
CA PRO A 46 -2.97 16.72 -17.33
C PRO A 46 -2.52 16.37 -15.90
N ALA A 47 -1.97 15.16 -15.70
CA ALA A 47 -1.47 14.74 -14.40
C ALA A 47 -0.25 15.57 -13.96
N LEU A 48 0.70 15.80 -14.87
CA LEU A 48 1.87 16.63 -14.59
C LEU A 48 1.50 18.09 -14.30
N HIS A 49 0.59 18.66 -15.08
CA HIS A 49 0.07 20.01 -14.85
C HIS A 49 -0.57 20.12 -13.46
N SER A 50 -1.37 19.13 -13.06
CA SER A 50 -2.03 19.11 -11.75
C SER A 50 -1.01 18.98 -10.61
N LEU A 51 -0.04 18.08 -10.74
CA LEU A 51 1.05 17.92 -9.77
C LEU A 51 1.89 19.20 -9.62
N LEU A 52 2.11 19.94 -10.72
CA LEU A 52 2.82 21.22 -10.73
C LEU A 52 1.99 22.29 -10.02
N LYS A 53 0.72 22.43 -10.40
CA LYS A 53 -0.23 23.38 -9.80
C LYS A 53 -0.40 23.16 -8.30
N ASP A 54 -0.48 21.90 -7.87
CA ASP A 54 -0.66 21.53 -6.47
C ASP A 54 0.67 21.54 -5.69
N GLY A 55 1.80 21.82 -6.36
CA GLY A 55 3.11 21.99 -5.74
C GLY A 55 3.79 20.69 -5.29
N TYR A 56 3.38 19.53 -5.80
CA TYR A 56 4.06 18.25 -5.54
C TYR A 56 5.33 18.09 -6.37
N ILE A 57 5.34 18.69 -7.56
CA ILE A 57 6.53 18.80 -8.41
C ILE A 57 6.78 20.28 -8.73
N ASN A 58 7.99 20.57 -9.14
CA ASN A 58 8.34 21.83 -9.76
C ASN A 58 9.23 21.55 -10.98
N LYS A 59 9.52 22.59 -11.74
CA LYS A 59 10.25 22.46 -13.00
C LYS A 59 11.30 23.56 -13.16
N TYR A 60 12.24 23.29 -14.04
CA TYR A 60 13.28 24.23 -14.45
C TYR A 60 13.63 23.95 -15.91
N ASN A 61 13.70 25.01 -16.70
CA ASN A 61 14.13 24.93 -18.09
C ASN A 61 15.58 25.44 -18.19
N PRO A 62 16.53 24.60 -18.65
CA PRO A 62 17.92 25.03 -18.80
C PRO A 62 18.16 26.00 -19.95
N LYS A 63 17.24 26.07 -20.93
CA LYS A 63 17.36 26.96 -22.10
C LYS A 63 16.72 28.32 -21.85
N ASN A 64 15.68 28.38 -21.01
CA ASN A 64 14.96 29.60 -20.64
C ASN A 64 14.90 29.74 -19.12
N SER A 65 15.46 30.81 -18.54
CA SER A 65 15.44 31.06 -17.09
C SER A 65 14.06 31.42 -16.51
N ILE A 66 12.97 31.09 -17.20
CA ILE A 66 11.61 31.41 -16.79
C ILE A 66 11.18 30.40 -15.72
N PHE A 67 11.28 30.82 -14.46
CA PHE A 67 11.02 29.96 -13.30
C PHE A 67 9.53 29.75 -12.96
N ASN A 68 8.57 30.32 -13.71
CA ASN A 68 7.15 30.38 -13.29
C ASN A 68 6.11 30.19 -14.42
N SER A 69 6.41 29.46 -15.49
CA SER A 69 5.35 29.09 -16.46
C SER A 69 4.55 27.88 -15.95
N HIS A 70 3.22 27.90 -16.04
CA HIS A 70 2.38 26.75 -15.66
C HIS A 70 2.32 25.68 -16.77
N PHE A 71 2.94 25.95 -17.93
CA PHE A 71 2.98 25.07 -19.10
C PHE A 71 4.23 24.23 -19.08
N ILE A 72 4.13 22.91 -19.23
CA ILE A 72 5.30 22.03 -19.29
C ILE A 72 5.80 21.97 -20.73
N GLU A 73 7.05 22.34 -20.95
CA GLU A 73 7.75 22.26 -22.23
C GLU A 73 8.57 20.97 -22.32
N SER A 74 8.91 20.54 -23.53
CA SER A 74 9.70 19.32 -23.76
C SER A 74 11.10 19.37 -23.12
N ASP A 75 11.70 20.55 -23.08
CA ASP A 75 13.02 20.79 -22.51
C ASP A 75 13.02 20.96 -20.97
N ASP A 76 11.84 20.92 -20.34
CA ASP A 76 11.72 21.11 -18.90
C ASP A 76 12.27 19.89 -18.13
N ILE A 77 13.05 20.18 -17.10
CA ILE A 77 13.45 19.22 -16.09
C ILE A 77 12.48 19.32 -14.93
N LEU A 78 11.74 18.24 -14.67
CA LEU A 78 10.81 18.13 -13.57
C LEU A 78 11.52 17.55 -12.34
N TYR A 79 11.19 18.06 -11.16
CA TYR A 79 11.72 17.56 -9.90
C TYR A 79 10.67 17.54 -8.80
N ILE A 80 10.83 16.60 -7.85
CA ILE A 80 9.89 16.45 -6.74
C ILE A 80 10.19 17.48 -5.64
N THR A 81 9.15 18.16 -5.16
CA THR A 81 9.27 19.14 -4.07
C THR A 81 9.32 18.43 -2.71
N THR A 82 9.57 19.18 -1.64
CA THR A 82 9.44 18.67 -0.27
C THR A 82 8.02 18.13 0.00
N LYS A 83 6.98 18.79 -0.53
CA LYS A 83 5.58 18.34 -0.41
C LYS A 83 5.37 16.99 -1.10
N GLY A 84 5.91 16.82 -2.31
CA GLY A 84 5.89 15.54 -3.02
C GLY A 84 6.59 14.41 -2.27
N LYS A 85 7.76 14.69 -1.69
CA LYS A 85 8.51 13.70 -0.88
C LYS A 85 7.74 13.28 0.36
N LEU A 86 7.22 14.25 1.12
CA LEU A 86 6.42 13.98 2.32
C LEU A 86 5.18 13.14 1.99
N TYR A 87 4.52 13.42 0.85
CA TYR A 87 3.42 12.59 0.38
C TYR A 87 3.83 11.13 0.19
N LEU A 88 4.92 10.87 -0.55
CA LEU A 88 5.41 9.51 -0.79
C LEU A 88 5.78 8.79 0.52
N THR A 89 6.44 9.47 1.45
CA THR A 89 6.78 8.91 2.77
C THR A 89 5.53 8.51 3.54
N ASN A 90 4.53 9.39 3.58
CA ASN A 90 3.29 9.12 4.30
C ASN A 90 2.48 7.98 3.67
N VAL A 91 2.49 7.85 2.34
CA VAL A 91 1.87 6.72 1.64
C VAL A 91 2.55 5.40 2.02
N THR A 92 3.88 5.36 2.02
CA THR A 92 4.64 4.17 2.43
C THR A 92 4.31 3.77 3.86
N PHE A 93 4.36 4.72 4.80
CA PHE A 93 4.05 4.46 6.20
C PHE A 93 2.61 3.95 6.39
N THR A 94 1.65 4.54 5.67
CA THR A 94 0.24 4.13 5.75
C THR A 94 0.05 2.72 5.20
N LYS A 95 0.70 2.38 4.08
CA LYS A 95 0.65 1.02 3.50
C LYS A 95 1.25 0.00 4.47
N GLU A 96 2.41 0.29 5.06
CA GLU A 96 3.04 -0.57 6.07
C GLU A 96 2.19 -0.72 7.34
N HIS A 97 1.48 0.33 7.75
CA HIS A 97 0.56 0.25 8.88
C HIS A 97 -0.63 -0.67 8.57
N ILE A 98 -1.28 -0.47 7.42
CA ILE A 98 -2.39 -1.31 6.97
C ILE A 98 -1.96 -2.79 6.85
N ASP A 99 -0.78 -3.06 6.30
CA ASP A 99 -0.29 -4.44 6.14
C ASP A 99 0.00 -5.10 7.49
N ARG A 100 0.52 -4.33 8.47
CA ARG A 100 0.67 -4.81 9.85
C ARG A 100 -0.68 -5.13 10.47
N GLU A 101 -1.65 -4.24 10.36
CA GLU A 101 -3.00 -4.48 10.91
C GLU A 101 -3.66 -5.70 10.28
N LYS A 102 -3.59 -5.87 8.96
CA LYS A 102 -4.10 -7.07 8.27
C LYS A 102 -3.46 -8.34 8.83
N LYS A 103 -2.15 -8.34 9.06
CA LYS A 103 -1.45 -9.49 9.65
C LYS A 103 -1.94 -9.78 11.08
N HIS A 104 -2.17 -8.75 11.89
CA HIS A 104 -2.72 -8.93 13.23
C HIS A 104 -4.14 -9.52 13.20
N VAL A 105 -4.99 -9.06 12.28
CA VAL A 105 -6.35 -9.61 12.11
C VAL A 105 -6.28 -11.09 11.70
N GLN A 106 -5.43 -11.44 10.73
CA GLN A 106 -5.25 -12.83 10.30
C GLN A 106 -4.80 -13.74 11.46
N LEU A 107 -3.83 -13.29 12.26
CA LEU A 107 -3.37 -14.04 13.43
C LEU A 107 -4.49 -14.21 14.48
N ALA A 108 -5.32 -13.19 14.68
CA ALA A 108 -6.45 -13.26 15.58
C ALA A 108 -7.53 -14.24 15.08
N GLU A 109 -7.79 -14.26 13.77
CA GLU A 109 -8.71 -15.21 13.14
C GLU A 109 -8.21 -16.66 13.27
N GLU A 110 -6.94 -16.90 12.99
CA GLU A 110 -6.30 -18.21 13.17
C GLU A 110 -6.36 -18.68 14.63
N ALA A 111 -6.01 -17.81 15.58
CA ALA A 111 -6.09 -18.11 17.01
C ALA A 111 -7.52 -18.44 17.45
N ASN A 112 -8.52 -17.72 16.94
CA ASN A 112 -9.94 -17.98 17.24
C ASN A 112 -10.40 -19.32 16.64
N LEU A 113 -9.96 -19.68 15.44
CA LEU A 113 -10.23 -20.98 14.84
C LEU A 113 -9.64 -22.12 15.68
N ILE A 114 -8.39 -21.98 16.13
CA ILE A 114 -7.71 -22.94 17.01
C ILE A 114 -8.46 -23.06 18.34
N ALA A 115 -8.82 -21.94 18.97
CA ALA A 115 -9.56 -21.92 20.23
C ALA A 115 -10.95 -22.59 20.10
N LYS A 116 -11.66 -22.36 18.99
CA LYS A 116 -12.93 -23.04 18.70
C LYS A 116 -12.75 -24.55 18.56
N LYS A 117 -11.67 -25.01 17.92
CA LYS A 117 -11.34 -26.43 17.78
C LYS A 117 -11.03 -27.06 19.14
N ALA A 118 -10.14 -26.43 19.92
CA ALA A 118 -9.78 -26.88 21.26
C ALA A 118 -11.01 -26.95 22.20
N LYS A 119 -11.93 -25.98 22.12
CA LYS A 119 -13.18 -26.00 22.89
C LYS A 119 -14.08 -27.19 22.53
N LYS A 120 -14.13 -27.60 21.26
CA LYS A 120 -14.89 -28.78 20.83
C LYS A 120 -14.25 -30.07 21.36
N GLU A 121 -12.94 -30.19 21.26
CA GLU A 121 -12.18 -31.35 21.75
C GLU A 121 -12.29 -31.49 23.27
N ALA A 122 -12.17 -30.38 24.02
CA ALA A 122 -12.34 -30.38 25.48
C ALA A 122 -13.76 -30.80 25.90
N LYS A 123 -14.80 -30.35 25.19
CA LYS A 123 -16.18 -30.80 25.45
C LYS A 123 -16.34 -32.30 25.22
N PHE A 124 -15.76 -32.84 24.14
CA PHE A 124 -15.80 -34.27 23.86
C PHE A 124 -15.07 -35.07 24.95
N ALA A 125 -13.88 -34.65 25.36
CA ALA A 125 -13.13 -35.29 26.44
C ALA A 125 -13.91 -35.30 27.76
N ASN A 126 -14.57 -34.20 28.12
CA ASN A 126 -15.43 -34.15 29.31
C ASN A 126 -16.60 -35.14 29.23
N TYR A 127 -17.24 -35.30 28.06
CA TYR A 127 -18.29 -36.30 27.90
C TYR A 127 -17.75 -37.71 28.13
N VAL A 128 -16.61 -38.05 27.52
CA VAL A 128 -15.98 -39.36 27.71
C VAL A 128 -15.66 -39.60 29.19
N ALA A 129 -15.07 -38.62 29.89
CA ALA A 129 -14.76 -38.73 31.30
C ALA A 129 -16.00 -38.99 32.17
N ILE A 130 -17.11 -38.28 31.92
CA ILE A 130 -18.39 -38.49 32.63
C ILE A 130 -18.94 -39.89 32.36
N PHE A 131 -18.92 -40.36 31.11
CA PHE A 131 -19.37 -41.70 30.76
C PHE A 131 -18.52 -42.79 31.43
N SER A 132 -17.20 -42.64 31.42
CA SER A 132 -16.28 -43.56 32.10
C SER A 132 -16.52 -43.59 33.61
N LEU A 133 -16.77 -42.44 34.24
CA LEU A 133 -17.11 -42.34 35.66
C LEU A 133 -18.41 -43.08 35.98
N LEU A 134 -19.46 -42.88 35.18
CA LEU A 134 -20.74 -43.58 35.34
C LEU A 134 -20.58 -45.11 35.26
N ILE A 135 -19.81 -45.60 34.28
CA ILE A 135 -19.53 -47.04 34.13
C ILE A 135 -18.78 -47.57 35.36
N ALA A 136 -17.78 -46.84 35.85
CA ALA A 136 -17.01 -47.24 37.03
C ALA A 136 -17.87 -47.31 38.29
N ILE A 137 -18.78 -46.34 38.50
CA ILE A 137 -19.75 -46.35 39.59
C ILE A 137 -20.66 -47.59 39.49
N ILE A 138 -21.24 -47.86 38.32
CA ILE A 138 -22.10 -49.04 38.13
C ILE A 138 -21.34 -50.34 38.43
N ALA A 139 -20.07 -50.45 38.01
CA ALA A 139 -19.24 -51.61 38.27
C ALA A 139 -18.97 -51.82 39.77
N LEU A 140 -18.82 -50.75 40.55
CA LEU A 140 -18.63 -50.82 42.01
C LEU A 140 -19.87 -51.36 42.75
N PHE A 141 -21.08 -51.06 42.28
CA PHE A 141 -22.34 -51.49 42.90
C PHE A 141 -22.91 -52.81 42.35
N LYS A 142 -22.31 -53.38 41.30
CA LYS A 142 -22.64 -54.72 40.79
C LYS A 142 -21.90 -55.86 41.50
N LYS A 143 -21.16 -55.55 42.56
CA LYS A 143 -20.49 -56.50 43.44
C LYS A 143 -21.37 -56.79 44.64
#